data_AF-A0A2D8FSE7-F1
#
_entry.id   AF-A0A2D8FSE7-F1
#
_cell.length_a   1.000
_cell.length_b   1.000
_cell.length_c   1.000
_cell.angle_alpha   90.00
_cell.angle_beta   90.00
_cell.angle_gamma   90.00
#
_symmetry.space_group_name_H-M   'P 1'
#
loop_
_entity.id
_entity.type
_entity.pdbx_description
1 polymer ?
#
loop_
_entity_poly.entity_id
_entity_poly.type
_entity_poly.pdbx_seq_one_letter_code
_entity_poly.pdbx_strand_id
1 'polypeptide(L)'
;MKARFAAVLAALMFSAVTVAPAAAQTRPNDDRQAVAEGSSRAAAARQRRERRPAAPTPEQIMAAAQEQATLANTKCQVTEAKLLGETPAKTSVYEVACAAGPGYLIESKTPPSAMDCVLLAHSASVMRARDPAADVGSQCTLPANTDTLKVLREYAVKAGVPCTVDEAKVLGQSNDGGVMYEIGCADASGFWVKALNDNWTKTPCIQVLAEGGACAFTTAAENAAQVKQLLAGSEAAGCDVTEARLMGQNANGMFYEAKCAGADGVIARVNAENVVQQIYPCATAQRIGGGCTLTPAPAAAPAPAGGRP
;
A
#
# COMPACT_ATOMS: atom_id res chain seq x y z
N MET A 1 -29.03 27.00 -7.29
CA MET A 1 -30.50 26.97 -7.43
C MET A 1 -31.05 26.01 -6.40
N LYS A 2 -31.83 26.51 -5.43
CA LYS A 2 -32.38 25.75 -4.29
C LYS A 2 -33.83 25.36 -4.62
N ALA A 3 -34.21 24.11 -4.44
CA ALA A 3 -35.61 23.69 -4.44
C ALA A 3 -35.93 22.97 -3.13
N ARG A 4 -36.92 23.51 -2.42
CA ARG A 4 -37.53 23.00 -1.18
C ARG A 4 -38.75 22.17 -1.56
N PHE A 5 -39.05 21.09 -0.83
CA PHE A 5 -40.41 20.54 -0.78
C PHE A 5 -40.84 20.29 0.67
N ALA A 6 -42.08 20.67 0.94
CA ALA A 6 -42.70 20.88 2.22
C ALA A 6 -43.44 19.63 2.74
N ALA A 7 -43.57 19.56 4.06
CA ALA A 7 -44.40 18.61 4.79
C ALA A 7 -45.89 19.01 4.74
N VAL A 8 -46.78 18.02 4.76
CA VAL A 8 -48.22 18.22 5.02
C VAL A 8 -48.64 17.30 6.18
N LEU A 9 -49.16 17.95 7.22
CA LEU A 9 -49.85 17.39 8.38
C LEU A 9 -51.33 17.15 8.01
N ALA A 10 -51.94 16.07 8.49
CA ALA A 10 -53.39 15.97 8.63
C ALA A 10 -53.75 15.18 9.89
N ALA A 11 -54.73 15.67 10.62
CA ALA A 11 -55.06 15.30 12.00
C ALA A 11 -56.52 14.82 12.12
N LEU A 12 -56.75 14.00 13.16
CA LEU A 12 -57.95 13.88 14.02
C LEU A 12 -59.29 13.29 13.47
N MET A 13 -59.82 12.24 14.12
CA MET A 13 -60.86 12.32 15.19
C MET A 13 -61.53 10.96 15.49
N PHE A 14 -61.62 10.64 16.79
CA PHE A 14 -62.63 9.95 17.61
C PHE A 14 -63.66 8.93 17.06
N SER A 15 -63.88 7.87 17.85
CA SER A 15 -65.19 7.55 18.47
C SER A 15 -65.05 6.52 19.61
N ALA A 16 -65.77 6.77 20.71
CA ALA A 16 -65.86 5.95 21.90
C ALA A 16 -67.18 5.16 21.91
N VAL A 17 -67.17 3.93 22.45
CA VAL A 17 -68.37 3.22 22.92
C VAL A 17 -68.03 2.43 24.18
N THR A 18 -68.83 2.62 25.23
CA THR A 18 -68.89 1.83 26.47
C THR A 18 -70.33 1.42 26.71
N VAL A 19 -70.63 0.15 27.06
CA VAL A 19 -71.50 -0.30 28.18
C VAL A 19 -71.21 -1.80 28.45
N ALA A 20 -71.15 -2.20 29.73
CA ALA A 20 -70.94 -3.56 30.30
C ALA A 20 -72.28 -4.27 30.62
N PRO A 21 -72.39 -5.31 31.50
CA PRO A 21 -71.60 -6.52 31.74
C PRO A 21 -72.46 -7.82 31.53
N ALA A 22 -71.85 -9.01 31.60
CA ALA A 22 -72.57 -10.28 31.83
C ALA A 22 -71.79 -11.17 32.80
N ALA A 23 -72.49 -11.67 33.82
CA ALA A 23 -71.96 -12.49 34.89
C ALA A 23 -72.11 -14.00 34.62
N ALA A 24 -71.27 -14.76 35.32
CA ALA A 24 -71.38 -16.16 35.72
C ALA A 24 -71.12 -17.27 34.67
N GLN A 25 -70.10 -18.09 34.90
CA GLN A 25 -70.23 -19.33 35.70
C GLN A 25 -68.85 -20.02 35.84
N THR A 26 -68.38 -20.14 37.08
CA THR A 26 -67.20 -20.90 37.47
C THR A 26 -67.57 -22.39 37.54
N ARG A 27 -66.89 -23.23 36.75
CA ARG A 27 -66.84 -24.69 36.96
C ARG A 27 -65.50 -25.03 37.63
N PRO A 28 -65.47 -25.77 38.75
CA PRO A 28 -64.24 -26.35 39.27
C PRO A 28 -64.03 -27.71 38.59
N ASN A 29 -62.92 -27.89 37.88
CA ASN A 29 -62.50 -29.22 37.45
C ASN A 29 -60.97 -29.37 37.48
N ASP A 30 -60.54 -30.34 38.29
CA ASP A 30 -59.30 -31.14 38.23
C ASP A 30 -57.93 -30.46 38.09
N ASP A 31 -57.39 -30.02 39.23
CA ASP A 31 -56.04 -29.48 39.42
C ASP A 31 -54.97 -30.55 39.74
N ARG A 32 -55.05 -31.76 39.16
CA ARG A 32 -54.09 -32.84 39.45
C ARG A 32 -53.31 -33.44 38.28
N GLN A 33 -53.53 -32.98 37.04
CA GLN A 33 -52.73 -33.43 35.89
C GLN A 33 -51.83 -32.35 35.25
N ALA A 34 -51.99 -31.07 35.58
CA ALA A 34 -51.21 -29.99 34.96
C ALA A 34 -49.78 -29.81 35.52
N VAL A 35 -49.45 -30.39 36.68
CA VAL A 35 -48.17 -30.14 37.36
C VAL A 35 -47.00 -30.96 36.79
N ALA A 36 -47.29 -32.11 36.15
CA ALA A 36 -46.27 -32.97 35.53
C ALA A 36 -45.85 -32.48 34.12
N GLU A 37 -46.74 -31.86 33.35
CA GLU A 37 -46.43 -31.32 32.01
C GLU A 37 -45.81 -29.92 32.04
N GLY A 38 -46.12 -29.11 33.06
CA GLY A 38 -45.49 -27.79 33.24
C GLY A 38 -44.00 -27.88 33.56
N SER A 39 -43.60 -28.90 34.32
CA SER A 39 -42.20 -29.13 34.70
C SER A 39 -41.35 -29.62 33.52
N SER A 40 -41.90 -30.46 32.65
CA SER A 40 -41.21 -30.97 31.44
C SER A 40 -41.10 -29.91 30.35
N ARG A 41 -42.11 -29.04 30.16
CA ARG A 41 -42.02 -27.91 29.23
C ARG A 41 -41.09 -26.80 29.72
N ALA A 42 -41.06 -26.52 31.03
CA ALA A 42 -40.12 -25.56 31.62
C ALA A 42 -38.66 -26.07 31.59
N ALA A 43 -38.44 -27.36 31.81
CA ALA A 43 -37.12 -27.99 31.67
C ALA A 43 -36.66 -28.06 30.20
N ALA A 44 -37.56 -28.39 29.26
CA ALA A 44 -37.26 -28.38 27.83
C ALA A 44 -37.02 -26.96 27.28
N ALA A 45 -37.73 -25.94 27.79
CA ALA A 45 -37.50 -24.54 27.45
C ALA A 45 -36.20 -23.98 28.04
N ARG A 46 -35.77 -24.45 29.22
CA ARG A 46 -34.46 -24.14 29.80
C ARG A 46 -33.32 -24.81 29.02
N GLN A 47 -33.46 -26.08 28.63
CA GLN A 47 -32.46 -26.77 27.79
C GLN A 47 -32.32 -26.16 26.38
N ARG A 48 -33.38 -25.58 25.81
CA ARG A 48 -33.32 -24.88 24.51
C ARG A 48 -32.68 -23.49 24.58
N ARG A 49 -32.69 -22.84 25.74
CA ARG A 49 -32.15 -21.47 25.91
C ARG A 49 -30.63 -21.41 26.04
N GLU A 50 -29.94 -22.54 26.21
CA GLU A 50 -28.51 -22.57 26.53
C GLU A 50 -27.59 -23.11 25.43
N ARG A 51 -28.10 -23.64 24.31
CA ARG A 51 -27.25 -24.00 23.16
C ARG A 51 -27.08 -22.82 22.21
N ARG A 52 -26.46 -21.75 22.71
CA ARG A 52 -25.73 -20.86 21.80
C ARG A 52 -24.68 -21.74 21.09
N PRO A 53 -24.58 -21.71 19.74
CA PRO A 53 -23.56 -22.47 19.04
C PRO A 53 -22.21 -22.20 19.69
N ALA A 54 -21.44 -23.27 19.93
CA ALA A 54 -20.07 -23.11 20.43
C ALA A 54 -19.32 -22.18 19.46
N ALA A 55 -18.50 -21.29 20.01
CA ALA A 55 -17.63 -20.47 19.17
C ALA A 55 -16.75 -21.40 18.30
N PRO A 56 -16.45 -21.01 17.06
CA PRO A 56 -15.57 -21.79 16.19
C PRO A 56 -14.22 -22.06 16.87
N THR A 57 -13.75 -23.29 16.74
CA THR A 57 -12.39 -23.69 17.16
C THR A 57 -11.33 -23.02 16.28
N PRO A 58 -10.08 -22.87 16.75
CA PRO A 58 -8.98 -22.37 15.92
C PRO A 58 -8.82 -23.14 14.61
N GLU A 59 -8.99 -24.46 14.63
CA GLU A 59 -8.92 -25.32 13.45
C GLU A 59 -10.04 -25.01 12.45
N GLN A 60 -11.26 -24.77 12.93
CA GLN A 60 -12.39 -24.35 12.10
C GLN A 60 -12.17 -22.95 11.49
N ILE A 61 -11.60 -22.02 12.26
CA ILE A 61 -11.27 -20.67 11.78
C ILE A 61 -10.22 -20.76 10.68
N MET A 62 -9.15 -21.53 10.89
CA MET A 62 -8.09 -21.76 9.90
C MET A 62 -8.65 -22.36 8.60
N ALA A 63 -9.47 -23.41 8.70
CA ALA A 63 -10.06 -24.07 7.54
C ALA A 63 -10.99 -23.13 6.75
N ALA A 64 -11.89 -22.42 7.43
CA ALA A 64 -12.79 -21.47 6.80
C ALA A 64 -12.03 -20.30 6.16
N ALA A 65 -11.01 -19.78 6.85
CA ALA A 65 -10.17 -18.70 6.33
C ALA A 65 -9.39 -19.13 5.07
N GLN A 66 -8.83 -20.34 5.04
CA GLN A 66 -8.16 -20.89 3.86
C GLN A 66 -9.12 -21.05 2.67
N GLU A 67 -10.36 -21.50 2.93
CA GLU A 67 -11.40 -21.58 1.90
C GLU A 67 -11.69 -20.19 1.32
N GLN A 68 -11.92 -19.19 2.17
CA GLN A 68 -12.21 -17.83 1.71
C GLN A 68 -11.03 -17.19 0.97
N ALA A 69 -9.78 -17.44 1.41
CA ALA A 69 -8.59 -17.01 0.69
C ALA A 69 -8.49 -17.62 -0.71
N THR A 70 -8.84 -18.90 -0.85
CA THR A 70 -8.88 -19.59 -2.14
C THR A 70 -9.96 -19.02 -3.05
N LEU A 71 -11.17 -18.83 -2.53
CA LEU A 71 -12.30 -18.24 -3.27
C LEU A 71 -12.05 -16.78 -3.67
N ALA A 72 -11.33 -16.02 -2.86
CA ALA A 72 -10.90 -14.65 -3.17
C ALA A 72 -9.70 -14.59 -4.15
N ASN A 73 -9.16 -15.74 -4.57
CA ASN A 73 -8.01 -15.85 -5.48
C ASN A 73 -6.76 -15.10 -4.99
N THR A 74 -6.52 -15.08 -3.67
CA THR A 74 -5.36 -14.37 -3.09
C THR A 74 -4.04 -15.15 -3.24
N LYS A 75 -4.11 -16.42 -3.63
CA LYS A 75 -2.98 -17.38 -3.64
C LYS A 75 -2.34 -17.58 -2.24
N CYS A 76 -3.01 -17.15 -1.19
CA CYS A 76 -2.53 -17.24 0.19
C CYS A 76 -2.61 -18.68 0.71
N GLN A 77 -1.46 -19.23 1.10
CA GLN A 77 -1.38 -20.42 1.96
C GLN A 77 -1.43 -19.93 3.41
N VAL A 78 -2.59 -20.08 4.05
CA VAL A 78 -2.87 -19.51 5.38
C VAL A 78 -2.07 -20.26 6.45
N THR A 79 -1.20 -19.53 7.17
CA THR A 79 -0.40 -20.07 8.28
C THR A 79 -0.96 -19.68 9.64
N GLU A 80 -1.72 -18.59 9.70
CA GLU A 80 -2.42 -18.11 10.89
C GLU A 80 -3.71 -17.41 10.46
N ALA A 81 -4.76 -17.57 11.25
CA ALA A 81 -6.05 -16.93 10.97
C ALA A 81 -6.75 -16.52 12.27
N LYS A 82 -7.51 -15.43 12.17
CA LYS A 82 -8.32 -14.89 13.27
C LYS A 82 -9.70 -14.51 12.73
N LEU A 83 -10.75 -15.02 13.36
CA LEU A 83 -12.11 -14.53 13.11
C LEU A 83 -12.30 -13.20 13.84
N LEU A 84 -12.51 -12.12 13.09
CA LEU A 84 -12.73 -10.78 13.64
C LEU A 84 -14.19 -10.53 14.03
N GLY A 85 -15.12 -11.28 13.46
CA GLY A 85 -16.54 -11.22 13.77
C GLY A 85 -17.41 -11.38 12.53
N GLU A 86 -18.66 -10.95 12.65
CA GLU A 86 -19.63 -10.92 11.55
C GLU A 86 -20.00 -9.48 11.19
N THR A 87 -20.22 -9.23 9.89
CA THR A 87 -20.82 -7.99 9.42
C THR A 87 -22.34 -7.96 9.73
N PRO A 88 -23.02 -6.82 9.59
CA PRO A 88 -24.48 -6.76 9.65
C PRO A 88 -25.18 -7.67 8.64
N ALA A 89 -24.53 -7.99 7.51
CA ALA A 89 -25.02 -8.91 6.49
C ALA A 89 -24.79 -10.39 6.85
N LYS A 90 -24.32 -10.69 8.07
CA LYS A 90 -24.03 -12.05 8.55
C LYS A 90 -22.95 -12.78 7.76
N THR A 91 -22.03 -12.02 7.16
CA THR A 91 -20.79 -12.53 6.57
C THR A 91 -19.67 -12.47 7.60
N SER A 92 -18.81 -13.50 7.65
CA SER A 92 -17.67 -13.53 8.56
C SER A 92 -16.52 -12.71 8.00
N VAL A 93 -15.76 -12.06 8.89
CA VAL A 93 -14.52 -11.36 8.54
C VAL A 93 -13.35 -12.08 9.18
N TYR A 94 -12.42 -12.54 8.36
CA TYR A 94 -11.20 -13.20 8.79
C TYR A 94 -10.02 -12.28 8.57
N GLU A 95 -9.06 -12.28 9.48
CA GLU A 95 -7.70 -11.85 9.21
C GLU A 95 -6.84 -13.10 8.98
N VAL A 96 -6.05 -13.11 7.91
CA VAL A 96 -5.16 -14.23 7.56
C VAL A 96 -3.73 -13.76 7.38
N ALA A 97 -2.78 -14.54 7.88
CA ALA A 97 -1.36 -14.43 7.53
C ALA A 97 -1.01 -15.53 6.53
N CYS A 98 -0.24 -15.17 5.51
CA CYS A 98 0.15 -16.07 4.43
C CYS A 98 1.58 -16.57 4.62
N ALA A 99 1.86 -17.79 4.14
CA ALA A 99 3.21 -18.36 4.16
C ALA A 99 4.23 -17.51 3.36
N ALA A 100 3.75 -16.81 2.33
CA ALA A 100 4.52 -15.87 1.52
C ALA A 100 3.62 -14.74 1.04
N GLY A 101 4.19 -13.54 0.89
CA GLY A 101 3.43 -12.36 0.50
C GLY A 101 2.63 -11.74 1.66
N PRO A 102 1.68 -10.84 1.34
CA PRO A 102 0.93 -10.08 2.33
C PRO A 102 -0.14 -10.96 2.97
N GLY A 103 -0.54 -10.63 4.20
CA GLY A 103 -1.80 -11.09 4.74
C GLY A 103 -3.00 -10.32 4.22
N TYR A 104 -4.20 -10.77 4.59
CA TYR A 104 -5.45 -10.18 4.14
C TYR A 104 -6.50 -10.09 5.24
N LEU A 105 -7.36 -9.07 5.15
CA LEU A 105 -8.71 -9.14 5.72
C LEU A 105 -9.67 -9.68 4.65
N ILE A 106 -10.39 -10.75 4.94
CA ILE A 106 -11.28 -11.42 4.00
C ILE A 106 -12.70 -11.47 4.57
N GLU A 107 -13.63 -10.84 3.86
CA GLU A 107 -15.06 -10.94 4.13
C GLU A 107 -15.67 -12.07 3.30
N SER A 108 -16.36 -13.00 3.96
CA SER A 108 -16.93 -14.21 3.36
C SER A 108 -18.23 -13.97 2.57
N LYS A 109 -18.43 -12.79 1.99
CA LYS A 109 -19.56 -12.53 1.09
C LYS A 109 -19.37 -13.27 -0.24
N THR A 110 -20.34 -13.21 -1.14
CA THR A 110 -20.25 -13.90 -2.43
C THR A 110 -20.27 -12.88 -3.58
N PRO A 111 -19.17 -12.73 -4.36
CA PRO A 111 -17.85 -13.35 -4.16
C PRO A 111 -17.11 -12.76 -2.94
N PRO A 112 -16.18 -13.49 -2.30
CA PRO A 112 -15.45 -12.96 -1.15
C PRO A 112 -14.65 -11.72 -1.53
N SER A 113 -14.52 -10.76 -0.60
CA SER A 113 -13.63 -9.62 -0.78
C SER A 113 -12.42 -9.74 0.12
N ALA A 114 -11.24 -9.67 -0.46
CA ALA A 114 -9.97 -9.62 0.25
C ALA A 114 -9.36 -8.21 0.17
N MET A 115 -8.84 -7.74 1.29
CA MET A 115 -8.11 -6.47 1.41
C MET A 115 -6.71 -6.77 1.91
N ASP A 116 -5.71 -6.38 1.12
CA ASP A 116 -4.28 -6.57 1.42
C ASP A 116 -3.86 -5.74 2.65
N CYS A 117 -3.26 -6.39 3.64
CA CYS A 117 -2.84 -5.75 4.88
C CYS A 117 -1.81 -4.63 4.68
N VAL A 118 -0.91 -4.75 3.70
CA VAL A 118 0.09 -3.72 3.36
C VAL A 118 -0.62 -2.50 2.78
N LEU A 119 -1.62 -2.70 1.92
CA LEU A 119 -2.39 -1.61 1.34
C LEU A 119 -3.32 -0.93 2.35
N LEU A 120 -3.91 -1.70 3.27
CA LEU A 120 -4.69 -1.15 4.38
C LEU A 120 -3.83 -0.27 5.30
N ALA A 121 -2.63 -0.74 5.66
CA ALA A 121 -1.70 0.02 6.48
C ALA A 121 -1.25 1.30 5.78
N HIS A 122 -0.97 1.24 4.47
CA HIS A 122 -0.66 2.42 3.66
C HIS A 122 -1.82 3.42 3.65
N SER A 123 -3.04 2.97 3.34
CA SER A 123 -4.24 3.82 3.34
C SER A 123 -4.44 4.52 4.68
N ALA A 124 -4.28 3.78 5.78
CA ALA A 124 -4.32 4.33 7.13
C ALA A 124 -3.23 5.38 7.38
N SER A 125 -2.00 5.16 6.93
CA SER A 125 -0.92 6.15 7.06
C SER A 125 -1.21 7.43 6.28
N VAL A 126 -1.75 7.32 5.06
CA VAL A 126 -2.08 8.47 4.21
C VAL A 126 -3.20 9.29 4.81
N MET A 127 -4.23 8.63 5.37
CA MET A 127 -5.32 9.31 6.06
C MET A 127 -4.82 10.04 7.32
N ARG A 128 -4.00 9.39 8.14
CA ARG A 128 -3.45 9.99 9.37
C ARG A 128 -2.47 11.12 9.13
N ALA A 129 -1.75 11.11 8.00
CA ALA A 129 -0.89 12.22 7.62
C ALA A 129 -1.70 13.51 7.34
N ARG A 130 -2.97 13.39 6.94
CA ARG A 130 -3.87 14.52 6.70
C ARG A 130 -4.65 14.91 7.96
N ASP A 131 -5.09 13.91 8.72
CA ASP A 131 -5.80 14.07 9.98
C ASP A 131 -5.37 12.97 10.96
N PRO A 132 -4.55 13.30 11.98
CA PRO A 132 -4.09 12.32 12.96
C PRO A 132 -5.21 11.58 13.71
N ALA A 133 -6.42 12.14 13.78
CA ALA A 133 -7.58 11.55 14.45
C ALA A 133 -8.51 10.76 13.50
N ALA A 134 -8.14 10.61 12.22
CA ALA A 134 -8.97 9.93 11.22
C ALA A 134 -9.31 8.48 11.64
N ASP A 135 -10.59 8.12 11.49
CA ASP A 135 -11.01 6.72 11.50
C ASP A 135 -10.54 6.05 10.19
N VAL A 136 -9.63 5.09 10.33
CA VAL A 136 -9.01 4.38 9.19
C VAL A 136 -9.69 3.05 8.89
N GLY A 137 -10.81 2.75 9.55
CA GLY A 137 -11.53 1.49 9.42
C GLY A 137 -10.74 0.28 9.94
N SER A 138 -11.09 -0.90 9.44
CA SER A 138 -10.47 -2.17 9.88
C SER A 138 -9.01 -2.25 9.47
N GLN A 139 -8.15 -2.66 10.41
CA GLN A 139 -6.72 -2.85 10.21
C GLN A 139 -6.32 -4.27 10.59
N CYS A 140 -5.24 -4.74 10.00
CA CYS A 140 -4.64 -6.02 10.34
C CYS A 140 -3.95 -5.94 11.71
N THR A 141 -4.06 -7.01 12.50
CA THR A 141 -3.61 -7.12 13.89
C THR A 141 -2.71 -8.33 14.14
N LEU A 142 -2.68 -9.32 13.24
CA LEU A 142 -1.75 -10.45 13.33
C LEU A 142 -0.31 -9.94 13.19
N PRO A 143 0.63 -10.38 14.05
CA PRO A 143 2.00 -9.88 14.02
C PRO A 143 2.65 -9.99 12.63
N ALA A 144 2.45 -11.11 11.94
CA ALA A 144 2.95 -11.35 10.59
C ALA A 144 2.44 -10.35 9.55
N ASN A 145 1.27 -9.72 9.79
CA ASN A 145 0.65 -8.77 8.89
C ASN A 145 0.99 -7.30 9.22
N THR A 146 1.54 -7.05 10.41
CA THR A 146 1.93 -5.70 10.85
C THR A 146 3.35 -5.32 10.42
N ASP A 147 4.20 -6.31 10.12
CA ASP A 147 5.53 -6.10 9.55
C ASP A 147 5.44 -5.95 8.02
N THR A 148 4.98 -4.78 7.58
CA THR A 148 4.82 -4.48 6.14
C THR A 148 6.17 -4.43 5.43
N LEU A 149 7.24 -4.02 6.12
CA LEU A 149 8.57 -3.94 5.55
C LEU A 149 9.07 -5.32 5.15
N LYS A 150 8.88 -6.36 5.97
CA LYS A 150 9.19 -7.75 5.60
C LYS A 150 8.57 -8.15 4.25
N VAL A 151 7.28 -7.88 4.06
CA VAL A 151 6.57 -8.20 2.81
C VAL A 151 7.16 -7.40 1.63
N LEU A 152 7.42 -6.11 1.83
CA LEU A 152 8.01 -5.26 0.79
C LEU A 152 9.43 -5.68 0.40
N ARG A 153 10.22 -6.26 1.31
CA ARG A 153 11.51 -6.89 0.96
C ARG A 153 11.33 -8.07 0.02
N GLU A 154 10.32 -8.92 0.24
CA GLU A 154 10.01 -10.03 -0.68
C GLU A 154 9.60 -9.51 -2.07
N TYR A 155 8.89 -8.38 -2.13
CA TYR A 155 8.52 -7.74 -3.39
C TYR A 155 9.73 -7.17 -4.15
N ALA A 156 10.67 -6.57 -3.43
CA ALA A 156 11.94 -6.12 -4.02
C ALA A 156 12.72 -7.29 -4.63
N VAL A 157 12.76 -8.45 -3.96
CA VAL A 157 13.37 -9.68 -4.50
C VAL A 157 12.66 -10.14 -5.77
N LYS A 158 11.32 -10.16 -5.79
CA LYS A 158 10.53 -10.52 -6.99
C LYS A 158 10.79 -9.57 -8.17
N ALA A 159 11.02 -8.29 -7.88
CA ALA A 159 11.38 -7.29 -8.89
C ALA A 159 12.87 -7.31 -9.30
N GLY A 160 13.67 -8.18 -8.68
CA GLY A 160 15.10 -8.30 -8.94
C GLY A 160 15.92 -7.10 -8.49
N VAL A 161 15.50 -6.39 -7.43
CA VAL A 161 16.28 -5.29 -6.83
C VAL A 161 17.60 -5.85 -6.27
N PRO A 162 18.78 -5.35 -6.71
CA PRO A 162 20.07 -5.97 -6.42
C PRO A 162 20.74 -5.40 -5.14
N CYS A 163 19.98 -5.22 -4.05
CA CYS A 163 20.48 -4.60 -2.83
C CYS A 163 19.82 -5.18 -1.58
N THR A 164 20.42 -4.92 -0.42
CA THR A 164 19.78 -5.13 0.87
C THR A 164 18.79 -4.00 1.11
N VAL A 165 17.50 -4.33 1.24
CA VAL A 165 16.44 -3.36 1.48
C VAL A 165 16.32 -3.03 2.97
N ASP A 166 16.52 -1.77 3.31
CA ASP A 166 16.40 -1.21 4.66
C ASP A 166 15.13 -0.38 4.84
N GLU A 167 14.68 0.31 3.80
CA GLU A 167 13.46 1.10 3.78
C GLU A 167 12.54 0.69 2.62
N ALA A 168 11.23 0.73 2.83
CA ALA A 168 10.27 0.55 1.75
C ALA A 168 8.91 1.15 2.10
N LYS A 169 8.17 1.59 1.09
CA LYS A 169 6.79 2.05 1.25
C LYS A 169 5.97 1.80 -0.01
N VAL A 170 4.65 1.79 0.17
CA VAL A 170 3.70 1.87 -0.94
C VAL A 170 3.61 3.32 -1.40
N LEU A 171 3.61 3.53 -2.72
CA LEU A 171 3.43 4.83 -3.35
C LEU A 171 1.97 5.07 -3.78
N GLY A 172 1.25 3.99 -4.07
CA GLY A 172 -0.14 4.01 -4.48
C GLY A 172 -0.39 3.13 -5.71
N GLN A 173 -1.49 3.38 -6.40
CA GLN A 173 -1.85 2.66 -7.61
C GLN A 173 -1.64 3.54 -8.85
N SER A 174 -1.06 2.98 -9.91
CA SER A 174 -0.95 3.62 -11.22
C SER A 174 -2.25 3.51 -12.02
N ASN A 175 -2.39 4.31 -13.09
CA ASN A 175 -3.61 4.39 -13.88
C ASN A 175 -4.04 3.07 -14.55
N ASP A 176 -3.11 2.14 -14.76
CA ASP A 176 -3.35 0.80 -15.30
C ASP A 176 -3.63 -0.25 -14.20
N GLY A 177 -3.85 0.19 -12.96
CA GLY A 177 -4.18 -0.67 -11.83
C GLY A 177 -2.98 -1.30 -11.11
N GLY A 178 -1.76 -1.10 -11.62
CA GLY A 178 -0.55 -1.60 -10.97
C GLY A 178 -0.28 -0.90 -9.64
N VAL A 179 0.26 -1.63 -8.67
CA VAL A 179 0.66 -1.03 -7.39
C VAL A 179 2.13 -0.66 -7.44
N MET A 180 2.42 0.58 -7.03
CA MET A 180 3.76 1.17 -7.02
C MET A 180 4.31 1.16 -5.59
N TYR A 181 5.60 0.86 -5.48
CA TYR A 181 6.36 0.83 -4.25
C TYR A 181 7.66 1.60 -4.43
N GLU A 182 8.15 2.23 -3.37
CA GLU A 182 9.51 2.74 -3.31
C GLU A 182 10.33 1.83 -2.39
N ILE A 183 11.50 1.44 -2.88
CA ILE A 183 12.45 0.57 -2.21
C ILE A 183 13.74 1.35 -1.99
N GLY A 184 14.10 1.55 -0.72
CA GLY A 184 15.41 2.04 -0.29
C GLY A 184 16.41 0.89 -0.21
N CYS A 185 17.66 1.18 -0.51
CA CYS A 185 18.75 0.23 -0.45
C CYS A 185 19.77 0.70 0.59
N ALA A 186 20.25 -0.21 1.43
CA ALA A 186 21.36 0.08 2.31
C ALA A 186 22.59 0.45 1.49
N ASP A 187 23.10 1.66 1.71
CA ASP A 187 24.30 2.22 1.09
C ASP A 187 24.28 2.28 -0.46
N ALA A 188 23.09 2.33 -1.08
CA ALA A 188 22.96 2.38 -2.54
C ALA A 188 21.68 3.12 -2.99
N SER A 189 21.64 3.53 -4.27
CA SER A 189 20.42 4.12 -4.83
C SER A 189 19.27 3.13 -4.87
N GLY A 190 18.09 3.61 -4.46
CA GLY A 190 16.85 2.85 -4.44
C GLY A 190 16.15 2.74 -5.80
N PHE A 191 14.94 2.19 -5.76
CA PHE A 191 14.11 1.90 -6.93
C PHE A 191 12.64 2.23 -6.67
N TRP A 192 11.94 2.66 -7.70
CA TRP A 192 10.50 2.44 -7.79
C TRP A 192 10.24 1.06 -8.37
N VAL A 193 9.35 0.31 -7.74
CA VAL A 193 8.94 -1.03 -8.17
C VAL A 193 7.45 -1.02 -8.46
N LYS A 194 7.03 -1.70 -9.53
CA LYS A 194 5.62 -1.86 -9.91
C LYS A 194 5.22 -3.32 -9.97
N ALA A 195 4.10 -3.65 -9.36
CA ALA A 195 3.43 -4.95 -9.48
C ALA A 195 2.15 -4.81 -10.32
N LEU A 196 2.01 -5.60 -11.38
CA LEU A 196 0.80 -5.68 -12.19
C LEU A 196 0.64 -7.07 -12.80
N ASN A 197 -0.46 -7.78 -12.48
CA ASN A 197 -0.76 -9.11 -13.02
C ASN A 197 0.42 -10.11 -12.88
N ASP A 198 0.98 -10.21 -11.67
CA ASP A 198 2.18 -10.99 -11.33
C ASP A 198 3.50 -10.54 -12.02
N ASN A 199 3.46 -9.52 -12.88
CA ASN A 199 4.66 -8.93 -13.46
C ASN A 199 5.24 -7.87 -12.53
N TRP A 200 6.56 -7.88 -12.41
CA TRP A 200 7.32 -6.93 -11.62
C TRP A 200 8.28 -6.15 -12.50
N THR A 201 8.24 -4.82 -12.41
CA THR A 201 9.22 -3.95 -13.04
C THR A 201 9.89 -3.07 -11.99
N LYS A 202 11.12 -2.64 -12.27
CA LYS A 202 11.87 -1.70 -11.43
C LYS A 202 12.39 -0.55 -12.27
N THR A 203 12.39 0.65 -11.70
CA THR A 203 12.94 1.87 -12.27
C THR A 203 13.92 2.46 -11.26
N PRO A 204 15.20 2.65 -11.61
CA PRO A 204 16.17 3.25 -10.71
C PRO A 204 15.74 4.65 -10.26
N CYS A 205 15.97 5.01 -8.99
CA CYS A 205 15.54 6.30 -8.46
C CYS A 205 16.14 7.50 -9.20
N ILE A 206 17.37 7.41 -9.69
CA ILE A 206 17.97 8.48 -10.50
C ILE A 206 17.20 8.75 -11.80
N GLN A 207 16.55 7.72 -12.37
CA GLN A 207 15.68 7.87 -13.54
C GLN A 207 14.33 8.47 -13.13
N VAL A 208 13.73 8.00 -12.03
CA VAL A 208 12.49 8.55 -11.49
C VAL A 208 12.61 10.07 -11.27
N LEU A 209 13.73 10.51 -10.68
CA LEU A 209 14.01 11.93 -10.45
C LEU A 209 14.13 12.73 -11.76
N ALA A 210 14.78 12.17 -12.78
CA ALA A 210 14.90 12.82 -14.09
C ALA A 210 13.56 12.94 -14.84
N GLU A 211 12.61 12.04 -14.55
CA GLU A 211 11.25 12.07 -15.08
C GLU A 211 10.29 12.95 -14.25
N GLY A 212 10.80 13.65 -13.23
CA GLY A 212 10.03 14.54 -12.36
C GLY A 212 9.30 13.85 -11.22
N GLY A 213 9.61 12.57 -10.97
CA GLY A 213 9.16 11.83 -9.79
C GLY A 213 9.99 12.18 -8.54
N ALA A 214 9.72 11.45 -7.45
CA ALA A 214 10.41 11.65 -6.17
C ALA A 214 10.85 10.31 -5.57
N CYS A 215 12.06 10.27 -5.02
CA CYS A 215 12.51 9.19 -4.15
C CYS A 215 12.86 9.76 -2.79
N ALA A 216 12.15 9.32 -1.75
CA ALA A 216 12.40 9.66 -0.37
C ALA A 216 13.52 8.82 0.28
N PHE A 217 13.75 7.60 -0.21
CA PHE A 217 14.73 6.64 0.32
C PHE A 217 15.97 6.55 -0.60
N THR A 218 16.27 7.64 -1.31
CA THR A 218 17.51 7.73 -2.09
C THR A 218 18.05 9.14 -1.97
N THR A 219 19.28 9.22 -1.49
CA THR A 219 20.00 10.46 -1.27
C THR A 219 20.75 10.89 -2.53
N ALA A 220 21.12 12.17 -2.58
CA ALA A 220 22.00 12.67 -3.63
C ALA A 220 23.38 11.98 -3.60
N ALA A 221 23.87 11.63 -2.42
CA ALA A 221 25.15 10.94 -2.24
C ALA A 221 25.12 9.51 -2.79
N GLU A 222 24.03 8.77 -2.60
CA GLU A 222 23.86 7.43 -3.20
C GLU A 222 23.81 7.50 -4.72
N ASN A 223 23.10 8.48 -5.29
CA ASN A 223 23.11 8.70 -6.74
C ASN A 223 24.51 9.09 -7.26
N ALA A 224 25.24 9.92 -6.52
CA ALA A 224 26.63 10.26 -6.84
C ALA A 224 27.53 9.02 -6.80
N ALA A 225 27.39 8.17 -5.79
CA ALA A 225 28.12 6.91 -5.66
C ALA A 225 27.78 5.93 -6.79
N GLN A 226 26.51 5.80 -7.16
CA GLN A 226 26.07 5.00 -8.30
C GLN A 226 26.75 5.45 -9.59
N VAL A 227 26.76 6.76 -9.88
CA VAL A 227 27.41 7.27 -11.10
C VAL A 227 28.93 7.12 -11.02
N LYS A 228 29.55 7.30 -9.84
CA LYS A 228 30.98 7.01 -9.64
C LYS A 228 31.34 5.57 -9.99
N GLN A 229 30.48 4.61 -9.64
CA GLN A 229 30.66 3.20 -10.04
C GLN A 229 30.58 3.01 -11.56
N LEU A 230 29.65 3.70 -12.24
CA LEU A 230 29.56 3.65 -13.71
C LEU A 230 30.82 4.21 -14.39
N LEU A 231 31.42 5.27 -13.83
CA LEU A 231 32.64 5.88 -14.36
C LEU A 231 33.90 5.02 -14.18
N ALA A 232 33.83 3.95 -13.37
CA ALA A 232 34.96 3.06 -13.15
C ALA A 232 35.47 2.45 -14.47
N GLY A 233 36.78 2.50 -14.69
CA GLY A 233 37.40 2.01 -15.93
C GLY A 233 37.27 2.94 -17.14
N SER A 234 36.62 4.09 -17.01
CA SER A 234 36.60 5.13 -18.06
C SER A 234 37.71 6.18 -17.87
N GLU A 235 37.85 7.09 -18.84
CA GLU A 235 38.73 8.27 -18.71
C GLU A 235 38.33 9.21 -17.56
N ALA A 236 37.08 9.13 -17.07
CA ALA A 236 36.60 9.90 -15.92
C ALA A 236 36.65 9.13 -14.59
N ALA A 237 37.34 7.98 -14.52
CA ALA A 237 37.42 7.19 -13.29
C ALA A 237 38.02 7.94 -12.09
N GLY A 238 38.82 8.98 -12.33
CA GLY A 238 39.38 9.87 -11.30
C GLY A 238 38.40 10.93 -10.77
N CYS A 239 37.20 11.04 -11.33
CA CYS A 239 36.19 11.99 -10.87
C CYS A 239 35.67 11.58 -9.49
N ASP A 240 35.95 12.39 -8.47
CA ASP A 240 35.28 12.25 -7.18
C ASP A 240 33.87 12.84 -7.25
N VAL A 241 32.91 12.01 -7.63
CA VAL A 241 31.52 12.44 -7.87
C VAL A 241 30.87 12.87 -6.56
N THR A 242 30.49 14.16 -6.49
CA THR A 242 29.82 14.76 -5.32
C THR A 242 28.32 14.92 -5.52
N GLU A 243 27.88 14.97 -6.78
CA GLU A 243 26.47 15.05 -7.16
C GLU A 243 26.32 14.45 -8.56
N ALA A 244 25.20 13.80 -8.83
CA ALA A 244 24.91 13.29 -10.15
C ALA A 244 23.42 13.33 -10.48
N ARG A 245 23.11 13.42 -11.77
CA ARG A 245 21.75 13.30 -12.28
C ARG A 245 21.73 12.55 -13.60
N LEU A 246 20.60 11.92 -13.90
CA LEU A 246 20.31 11.46 -15.25
C LEU A 246 19.79 12.65 -16.07
N MET A 247 20.40 12.90 -17.23
CA MET A 247 20.00 13.95 -18.16
C MET A 247 18.92 13.48 -19.13
N GLY A 248 18.89 12.17 -19.42
CA GLY A 248 17.95 11.55 -20.31
C GLY A 248 18.51 10.30 -20.97
N GLN A 249 17.71 9.74 -21.87
CA GLN A 249 18.02 8.51 -22.58
C GLN A 249 17.61 8.61 -24.05
N ASN A 250 18.36 7.95 -24.93
CA ASN A 250 18.00 7.76 -26.32
C ASN A 250 18.54 6.41 -26.83
N ALA A 251 18.41 6.16 -28.13
CA ALA A 251 18.88 4.91 -28.76
C ALA A 251 20.39 4.63 -28.57
N ASN A 252 21.19 5.66 -28.27
CA ASN A 252 22.63 5.55 -28.04
C ASN A 252 23.00 5.32 -26.56
N GLY A 253 22.01 5.31 -25.66
CA GLY A 253 22.21 5.03 -24.23
C GLY A 253 21.68 6.12 -23.30
N MET A 254 22.10 6.00 -22.05
CA MET A 254 21.78 6.88 -20.93
C MET A 254 22.86 7.96 -20.79
N PHE A 255 22.46 9.19 -20.48
CA PHE A 255 23.38 10.32 -20.29
C PHE A 255 23.34 10.77 -18.83
N TYR A 256 24.45 10.65 -18.13
CA TYR A 256 24.59 11.08 -16.74
C TYR A 256 25.46 12.31 -16.66
N GLU A 257 25.03 13.34 -15.92
CA GLU A 257 25.91 14.41 -15.50
C GLU A 257 26.50 14.06 -14.13
N ALA A 258 27.82 14.16 -14.00
CA ALA A 258 28.55 13.99 -12.75
C ALA A 258 29.32 15.27 -12.41
N LYS A 259 29.12 15.77 -11.19
CA LYS A 259 29.89 16.88 -10.63
C LYS A 259 31.10 16.33 -9.88
N CYS A 260 32.30 16.63 -10.36
CA CYS A 260 33.55 16.19 -9.74
C CYS A 260 34.01 17.18 -8.66
N ALA A 261 34.51 16.69 -7.53
CA ALA A 261 35.13 17.55 -6.51
C ALA A 261 36.40 18.21 -7.06
N GLY A 262 36.47 19.55 -7.01
CA GLY A 262 37.67 20.31 -7.37
C GLY A 262 38.09 20.24 -8.84
N ALA A 263 37.24 19.72 -9.73
CA ALA A 263 37.47 19.60 -11.16
C ALA A 263 36.20 19.95 -11.95
N ASP A 264 36.34 20.16 -13.25
CA ASP A 264 35.18 20.28 -14.14
C ASP A 264 34.36 18.98 -14.12
N GLY A 265 33.03 19.11 -14.10
CA GLY A 265 32.15 17.97 -14.24
C GLY A 265 32.21 17.33 -15.62
N VAL A 266 31.53 16.20 -15.75
CA VAL A 266 31.46 15.44 -16.99
C VAL A 266 30.03 14.99 -17.30
N ILE A 267 29.76 14.78 -18.59
CA ILE A 267 28.61 14.01 -19.06
C ILE A 267 29.13 12.66 -19.54
N ALA A 268 28.61 11.57 -18.98
CA ALA A 268 28.93 10.21 -19.42
C ALA A 268 27.76 9.63 -20.23
N ARG A 269 28.05 9.11 -21.43
CA ARG A 269 27.13 8.26 -22.17
C ARG A 269 27.40 6.79 -21.82
N VAL A 270 26.38 6.11 -21.34
CA VAL A 270 26.44 4.73 -20.86
C VAL A 270 25.47 3.86 -21.68
N ASN A 271 25.90 2.68 -22.12
CA ASN A 271 25.04 1.74 -22.86
C ASN A 271 24.10 0.96 -21.92
N ALA A 272 23.30 0.04 -22.49
CA ALA A 272 22.36 -0.78 -21.71
C ALA A 272 23.06 -1.74 -20.74
N GLU A 273 24.32 -2.09 -21.01
CA GLU A 273 25.17 -2.93 -20.17
C GLU A 273 25.90 -2.15 -19.06
N ASN A 274 25.55 -0.88 -18.84
CA ASN A 274 26.17 0.01 -17.86
C ASN A 274 27.67 0.29 -18.13
N VAL A 275 28.12 0.17 -19.38
CA VAL A 275 29.49 0.48 -19.80
C VAL A 275 29.55 1.89 -20.39
N VAL A 276 30.45 2.71 -19.85
CA VAL A 276 30.75 4.04 -20.40
C VAL A 276 31.27 3.92 -21.82
N GLN A 277 30.59 4.58 -22.75
CA GLN A 277 30.95 4.63 -24.17
C GLN A 277 31.68 5.91 -24.53
N GLN A 278 31.39 7.01 -23.82
CA GLN A 278 31.98 8.32 -24.11
C GLN A 278 31.85 9.24 -22.89
N ILE A 279 32.89 10.02 -22.63
CA ILE A 279 32.87 11.13 -21.68
C ILE A 279 32.92 12.45 -22.46
N TYR A 280 32.13 13.43 -22.01
CA TYR A 280 32.16 14.80 -22.51
C TYR A 280 32.47 15.74 -21.34
N PRO A 281 33.58 16.50 -21.38
CA PRO A 281 33.85 17.52 -20.37
C PRO A 281 32.76 18.59 -20.37
N CYS A 282 32.24 18.96 -19.19
CA CYS A 282 31.17 19.94 -19.06
C CYS A 282 31.48 21.28 -19.73
N ALA A 283 32.75 21.70 -19.72
CA ALA A 283 33.23 22.93 -20.37
C ALA A 283 32.88 22.99 -21.88
N THR A 284 32.78 21.83 -22.54
CA THR A 284 32.53 21.72 -23.99
C THR A 284 31.17 21.11 -24.34
N ALA A 285 30.45 20.60 -23.35
CA ALA A 285 29.23 19.81 -23.55
C ALA A 285 27.92 20.63 -23.49
N GLN A 286 27.99 21.95 -23.66
CA GLN A 286 26.85 22.89 -23.53
C GLN A 286 25.66 22.57 -24.47
N ARG A 287 25.90 21.84 -25.56
CA ARG A 287 24.89 21.44 -26.56
C ARG A 287 24.21 20.10 -26.25
N ILE A 288 24.67 19.34 -25.27
CA ILE A 288 24.17 17.99 -24.97
C ILE A 288 23.09 18.10 -23.88
N GLY A 289 21.84 17.80 -24.21
CA GLY A 289 20.76 17.68 -23.21
C GLY A 289 20.56 18.90 -22.32
N GLY A 290 20.77 20.12 -22.85
CA GLY A 290 20.70 21.38 -22.09
C GLY A 290 22.01 21.77 -21.39
N GLY A 291 23.07 20.99 -21.56
CA GLY A 291 24.38 21.21 -20.93
C GLY A 291 24.43 20.72 -19.49
N CYS A 292 25.59 20.94 -18.87
CA CYS A 292 25.80 20.67 -17.45
C CYS A 292 25.10 21.73 -16.60
N THR A 293 24.34 21.29 -15.60
CA THR A 293 23.60 22.15 -14.66
C THR A 293 24.07 22.00 -13.22
N LEU A 294 24.75 20.90 -12.89
CA LEU A 294 25.37 20.65 -11.58
C LEU A 294 26.75 21.32 -11.48
N THR A 295 27.42 21.47 -12.62
CA THR A 295 28.68 22.23 -12.74
C THR A 295 28.38 23.60 -13.36
N PRO A 296 28.50 24.71 -12.61
CA PRO A 296 28.36 26.04 -13.18
C PRO A 296 29.40 26.22 -14.30
N ALA A 297 28.99 26.76 -15.45
CA ALA A 297 29.95 27.18 -16.46
C ALA A 297 30.95 28.17 -15.81
N PRO A 298 32.25 28.07 -16.10
CA PRO A 298 33.20 29.06 -15.59
C PRO A 298 32.74 30.46 -16.01
N ALA A 299 32.75 31.39 -15.06
CA ALA A 299 32.39 32.78 -15.33
C ALA A 299 33.21 33.27 -16.54
N ALA A 300 32.53 33.79 -17.56
CA ALA A 300 33.21 34.32 -18.73
C ALA A 300 34.24 35.37 -18.27
N ALA A 301 35.49 35.21 -18.72
CA ALA A 301 36.52 36.19 -18.42
C ALA A 301 36.05 37.59 -18.88
N PRO A 302 36.23 38.63 -18.05
CA PRO A 302 35.84 39.98 -18.44
C PRO A 302 36.51 40.33 -19.77
N ALA A 303 35.74 40.88 -20.70
CA ALA A 303 36.25 41.30 -22.00
C ALA A 303 37.50 42.19 -21.79
N PRO A 304 38.59 41.98 -22.55
CA PRO A 304 39.78 42.82 -22.40
C PRO A 304 39.35 44.27 -22.60
N ALA A 305 39.70 45.12 -21.63
CA ALA A 305 39.46 46.55 -21.72
C ALA A 305 40.16 47.05 -22.98
N GLY A 306 39.37 47.27 -24.04
CA GLY A 306 39.87 47.78 -25.31
C GLY A 306 40.39 49.20 -25.10
N GLY A 307 41.68 49.31 -24.79
CA GLY A 307 42.42 50.56 -24.88
C GLY A 307 42.47 50.97 -26.35
N ARG A 308 41.73 52.01 -26.70
CA ARG A 308 41.83 52.67 -28.01
C ARG A 308 43.01 53.66 -27.94
N PRO A 309 43.93 53.67 -28.92
CA PRO A 309 45.10 54.55 -28.94
C PRO A 309 44.72 56.04 -29.04
#